data_AF-F8E8U8-F1
#
_entry.id   AF-F8E8U8-F1
#
_cell.length_a   1.000
_cell.length_b   1.000
_cell.length_c   1.000
_cell.angle_alpha   90.00
_cell.angle_beta   90.00
_cell.angle_gamma   90.00
#
_symmetry.space_group_name_H-M   'P 1'
#
loop_
_entity.id
_entity.type
_entity.pdbx_description
1 polymer ?
#
loop_
_entity_poly.entity_id
_entity_poly.type
_entity_poly.pdbx_seq_one_letter_code
_entity_poly.pdbx_strand_id
1 'polypeptide(L)'
;MKSVFISGSMSIKFLPNEVITSFNKIIAQNIQVYVGDADGIDTLTQNYFASKNYANVTVCTIKEYPRNLVSNIFDIKKISCDESIKSEREKQTSKDGYMTQTSDYSFVIWDGKSKGSFANIQRALKSGKKLKVYHVGFNRCLEKEELTLSHIENIYKSNTGYTASEIVAKIKASNIYTNITKVDELKEWFVTHKIFKQYQNKVEIDSNYKDYFIVENYRGNQTIKYKKDVLELISENSIFGVRE
;
A
#
# COMPACT_ATOMS: atom_id res chain seq x y z
N MET A 1 16.24 -1.37 25.15
CA MET A 1 15.71 -2.61 24.49
C MET A 1 15.41 -2.26 23.05
N LYS A 2 15.76 -3.12 22.08
CA LYS A 2 15.41 -2.89 20.67
C LYS A 2 13.90 -3.07 20.46
N SER A 3 13.32 -2.35 19.51
CA SER A 3 11.88 -2.45 19.20
C SER A 3 11.59 -2.54 17.70
N VAL A 4 10.54 -3.28 17.33
CA VAL A 4 10.09 -3.45 15.95
C VAL A 4 8.59 -3.21 15.82
N PHE A 5 8.21 -2.38 14.85
CA PHE A 5 6.83 -2.25 14.40
C PHE A 5 6.57 -3.27 13.30
N ILE A 6 5.64 -4.20 13.54
CA ILE A 6 5.19 -5.18 12.55
C ILE A 6 3.84 -4.72 12.02
N SER A 7 3.73 -4.57 10.70
CA SER A 7 2.47 -4.25 10.03
C SER A 7 2.32 -5.01 8.72
N GLY A 8 1.13 -4.99 8.13
CA GLY A 8 0.95 -5.60 6.83
C GLY A 8 -0.46 -5.54 6.29
N SER A 9 -0.71 -6.37 5.28
CA SER A 9 -1.96 -6.31 4.51
C SER A 9 -3.06 -7.13 5.18
N MET A 10 -4.27 -6.58 5.28
CA MET A 10 -5.44 -7.28 5.85
C MET A 10 -5.88 -8.50 5.01
N SER A 11 -5.54 -8.49 3.72
CA SER A 11 -5.81 -9.54 2.74
C SER A 11 -5.03 -10.83 3.03
N ILE A 12 -3.87 -10.75 3.70
CA ILE A 12 -2.99 -11.89 3.93
C ILE A 12 -3.54 -12.74 5.09
N LYS A 13 -3.66 -14.05 4.87
CA LYS A 13 -4.32 -15.00 5.78
C LYS A 13 -3.38 -16.03 6.43
N PHE A 14 -2.11 -16.07 6.03
CA PHE A 14 -1.10 -16.93 6.62
C PHE A 14 0.26 -16.23 6.67
N LEU A 15 1.12 -16.61 7.62
CA LEU A 15 2.47 -16.10 7.72
C LEU A 15 3.42 -16.92 6.85
N PRO A 16 4.14 -16.31 5.89
CA PRO A 16 5.15 -17.00 5.11
C PRO A 16 6.34 -17.47 5.97
N ASN A 17 7.03 -18.54 5.56
CA ASN A 17 8.14 -19.13 6.32
C ASN A 17 9.29 -18.15 6.61
N GLU A 18 9.59 -17.24 5.68
CA GLU A 18 10.62 -16.22 5.89
C GLU A 18 10.22 -15.19 6.96
N VAL A 19 8.92 -14.87 7.03
CA VAL A 19 8.35 -14.01 8.08
C VAL A 19 8.43 -14.71 9.43
N ILE A 20 8.04 -15.98 9.50
CA ILE A 20 8.17 -16.83 10.70
C ILE A 20 9.63 -16.89 11.17
N THR A 21 10.58 -17.06 10.25
CA THR A 21 12.02 -17.05 10.55
C THR A 21 12.45 -15.72 11.16
N SER A 22 11.92 -14.60 10.64
CA SER A 22 12.18 -13.27 11.20
C SER A 22 11.55 -13.09 12.59
N PHE A 23 10.35 -13.61 12.82
CA PHE A 23 9.70 -13.59 14.14
C PHE A 23 10.46 -14.42 15.17
N ASN A 24 10.99 -15.59 14.79
CA ASN A 24 11.87 -16.37 15.67
C ASN A 24 13.13 -15.59 16.08
N LYS A 25 13.73 -14.83 15.16
CA LYS A 25 14.87 -13.97 15.47
C LYS A 25 14.50 -12.81 16.40
N ILE A 26 13.28 -12.29 16.31
CA ILE A 26 12.74 -11.25 17.22
C ILE A 26 12.63 -11.82 18.64
N ILE A 27 12.06 -13.01 18.79
CA ILE A 27 11.95 -13.73 20.08
C ILE A 27 13.34 -14.00 20.67
N ALA A 28 14.24 -14.60 19.89
CA ALA A 28 15.58 -14.97 20.36
C ALA A 28 16.41 -13.77 20.82
N GLN A 29 16.18 -12.59 20.25
CA GLN A 29 16.85 -11.34 20.64
C GLN A 29 16.05 -10.51 21.66
N ASN A 30 14.92 -11.03 22.14
CA ASN A 30 14.03 -10.38 23.08
C ASN A 30 13.62 -8.95 22.67
N ILE A 31 13.29 -8.76 21.39
CA ILE A 31 12.94 -7.45 20.81
C ILE A 31 11.47 -7.12 21.09
N GLN A 32 11.19 -5.91 21.60
CA GLN A 32 9.84 -5.43 21.80
C GLN A 32 9.06 -5.33 20.48
N VAL A 33 7.88 -5.91 20.41
CA VAL A 33 7.00 -5.85 19.25
C VAL A 33 5.91 -4.81 19.46
N TYR A 34 5.76 -3.89 18.51
CA TYR A 34 4.56 -3.07 18.37
C TYR A 34 3.74 -3.62 17.20
N VAL A 35 2.45 -3.82 17.42
CA VAL A 35 1.52 -4.32 16.40
C VAL A 35 0.18 -3.59 16.52
N GLY A 36 -0.53 -3.44 15.41
CA GLY A 36 -1.88 -2.94 15.44
C GLY A 36 -2.91 -4.01 15.86
N ASP A 37 -4.17 -3.60 15.76
CA ASP A 37 -5.35 -4.37 16.13
C ASP A 37 -6.24 -4.71 14.92
N ALA A 38 -5.74 -4.54 13.68
CA ALA A 38 -6.50 -4.86 12.48
C ALA A 38 -6.57 -6.38 12.22
N ASP A 39 -7.36 -6.78 11.22
CA ASP A 39 -7.34 -8.16 10.72
C ASP A 39 -6.12 -8.43 9.83
N GLY A 40 -5.88 -9.70 9.51
CA GLY A 40 -4.80 -10.12 8.62
C GLY A 40 -3.47 -10.16 9.35
N ILE A 41 -2.43 -9.47 8.83
CA ILE A 41 -1.08 -9.53 9.40
C ILE A 41 -1.02 -9.16 10.88
N ASP A 42 -1.78 -8.17 11.33
CA ASP A 42 -1.80 -7.75 12.74
C ASP A 42 -2.26 -8.92 13.64
N THR A 43 -3.43 -9.51 13.38
CA THR A 43 -3.91 -10.69 14.13
C THR A 43 -3.00 -11.91 13.98
N LEU A 44 -2.46 -12.16 12.79
CA LEU A 44 -1.52 -13.27 12.55
C LEU A 44 -0.23 -13.12 13.36
N THR A 45 0.27 -11.88 13.46
CA THR A 45 1.42 -11.53 14.30
C THR A 45 1.10 -11.79 15.76
N GLN A 46 -0.03 -11.30 16.25
CA GLN A 46 -0.50 -11.56 17.61
C GLN A 46 -0.62 -13.07 17.91
N ASN A 47 -1.27 -13.83 17.04
CA ASN A 47 -1.40 -15.29 17.14
C ASN A 47 -0.04 -15.99 17.24
N TYR A 48 0.92 -15.59 16.39
CA TYR A 48 2.24 -16.21 16.39
C TYR A 48 2.96 -16.01 17.73
N PHE A 49 3.06 -14.77 18.21
CA PHE A 49 3.75 -14.50 19.47
C PHE A 49 3.02 -15.10 20.68
N ALA A 50 1.69 -15.14 20.66
CA ALA A 50 0.89 -15.79 21.71
C ALA A 50 1.18 -17.30 21.76
N SER A 51 1.24 -17.97 20.60
CA SER A 51 1.59 -19.40 20.52
C SER A 51 2.99 -19.74 21.01
N LYS A 52 3.87 -18.74 21.12
CA LYS A 52 5.24 -18.86 21.65
C LYS A 52 5.37 -18.37 23.09
N ASN A 53 4.25 -17.99 23.75
CA ASN A 53 4.23 -17.36 25.07
C ASN A 53 5.18 -16.14 25.16
N TYR A 54 5.31 -15.38 24.07
CA TYR A 54 6.21 -14.23 24.00
C TYR A 54 5.49 -12.96 24.45
N ALA A 55 5.81 -12.46 25.64
CA ALA A 55 5.06 -11.37 26.28
C ALA A 55 5.48 -9.95 25.85
N ASN A 56 6.64 -9.76 25.22
CA ASN A 56 7.12 -8.41 24.83
C ASN A 56 6.42 -7.92 23.54
N VAL A 57 5.09 -7.82 23.61
CA VAL A 57 4.21 -7.40 22.54
C VAL A 57 3.28 -6.33 23.09
N THR A 58 3.21 -5.20 22.41
CA THR A 58 2.26 -4.14 22.68
C THR A 58 1.29 -4.01 21.51
N VAL A 59 0.01 -4.25 21.78
CA VAL A 59 -1.08 -4.02 20.83
C VAL A 59 -1.53 -2.57 20.92
N CYS A 60 -1.32 -1.82 19.85
CA CYS A 60 -1.72 -0.42 19.76
C CYS A 60 -3.14 -0.28 19.17
N THR A 61 -3.97 0.55 19.80
CA THR A 61 -5.34 0.82 19.37
C THR A 61 -5.67 2.32 19.48
N ILE A 62 -6.61 2.80 18.67
CA ILE A 62 -7.22 4.14 18.83
C ILE A 62 -8.52 4.10 19.63
N LYS A 63 -9.00 2.91 19.98
CA LYS A 63 -10.25 2.67 20.71
C LYS A 63 -9.94 2.37 22.18
N GLU A 64 -10.97 2.34 23.02
CA GLU A 64 -10.82 1.92 24.41
C GLU A 64 -10.30 0.49 24.51
N TYR A 65 -10.81 -0.39 23.64
CA TYR A 65 -10.37 -1.77 23.52
C TYR A 65 -9.89 -2.04 22.09
N PRO A 66 -8.81 -2.83 21.90
CA PRO A 66 -8.39 -3.28 20.57
C PRO A 66 -9.52 -4.00 19.86
N ARG A 67 -9.64 -3.83 18.52
CA ARG A 67 -10.57 -4.63 17.72
C ARG A 67 -10.24 -6.12 17.82
N ASN A 68 -8.95 -6.44 17.84
CA ASN A 68 -8.40 -7.77 18.03
C ASN A 68 -7.35 -7.75 19.14
N LEU A 69 -7.54 -8.61 20.14
CA LEU A 69 -6.58 -8.91 21.19
C LEU A 69 -6.56 -10.42 21.41
N VAL A 70 -5.55 -11.10 20.88
CA VAL A 70 -5.48 -12.58 20.89
C VAL A 70 -5.10 -13.15 22.25
N SER A 71 -4.33 -12.42 23.05
CA SER A 71 -3.82 -12.90 24.34
C SER A 71 -3.83 -11.80 25.39
N ASN A 72 -4.11 -12.18 26.63
CA ASN A 72 -4.07 -11.31 27.80
C ASN A 72 -2.65 -11.05 28.32
N ILE A 73 -1.64 -11.76 27.81
CA ILE A 73 -0.23 -11.52 28.16
C ILE A 73 0.38 -10.31 27.42
N PHE A 74 -0.35 -9.74 26.45
CA PHE A 74 0.11 -8.60 25.67
C PHE A 74 -0.30 -7.30 26.34
N ASP A 75 0.62 -6.34 26.32
CA ASP A 75 0.33 -4.98 26.75
C ASP A 75 -0.59 -4.29 25.75
N ILE A 76 -1.50 -3.46 26.25
CA ILE A 76 -2.38 -2.64 25.43
C ILE A 76 -1.94 -1.19 25.52
N LYS A 77 -1.75 -0.54 24.37
CA LYS A 77 -1.46 0.89 24.31
C LYS A 77 -2.53 1.62 23.50
N LYS A 78 -3.40 2.36 24.20
CA LYS A 78 -4.30 3.32 23.56
C LYS A 78 -3.51 4.54 23.09
N ILE A 79 -3.64 4.88 21.81
CA ILE A 79 -3.01 6.05 21.19
C ILE A 79 -4.05 7.14 21.06
N SER A 80 -3.85 8.25 21.77
CA SER A 80 -4.66 9.45 21.60
C SER A 80 -4.38 10.02 20.20
N CYS A 81 -5.45 10.27 19.46
CA CYS A 81 -5.40 11.00 18.21
C CYS A 81 -5.96 12.40 18.46
N ASP A 82 -5.51 13.38 17.70
CA ASP A 82 -6.08 14.72 17.71
C ASP A 82 -7.60 14.67 17.48
N GLU A 83 -8.36 15.33 18.34
CA GLU A 83 -9.82 15.36 18.30
C GLU A 83 -10.37 16.02 17.02
N SER A 84 -9.57 16.89 16.39
CA SER A 84 -9.91 17.52 15.11
C SER A 84 -9.96 16.52 13.94
N ILE A 85 -9.28 15.37 14.06
CA ILE A 85 -9.29 14.34 13.02
C ILE A 85 -10.64 13.63 13.06
N LYS A 86 -11.49 13.90 12.07
CA LYS A 86 -12.81 13.25 11.96
C LYS A 86 -12.74 11.87 11.31
N SER A 87 -11.78 11.67 10.41
CA SER A 87 -11.64 10.44 9.63
C SER A 87 -11.01 9.32 10.47
N GLU A 88 -11.73 8.21 10.67
CA GLU A 88 -11.18 7.03 11.36
C GLU A 88 -9.93 6.50 10.65
N ARG A 89 -9.88 6.58 9.31
CA ARG A 89 -8.71 6.20 8.53
C ARG A 89 -7.48 7.04 8.86
N GLU A 90 -7.66 8.34 9.06
CA GLU A 90 -6.57 9.24 9.45
C GLU A 90 -6.12 8.95 10.88
N LYS A 91 -7.05 8.68 11.80
CA LYS A 91 -6.70 8.23 13.17
C LYS A 91 -5.86 6.95 13.16
N GLN A 92 -6.25 5.96 12.35
CA GLN A 92 -5.45 4.74 12.18
C GLN A 92 -4.06 5.05 11.60
N THR A 93 -3.97 6.01 10.67
CA THR A 93 -2.68 6.46 10.12
C THR A 93 -1.80 7.13 11.17
N SER A 94 -2.38 7.92 12.08
CA SER A 94 -1.66 8.53 13.21
C SER A 94 -1.16 7.48 14.20
N LYS A 95 -1.97 6.46 14.50
CA LYS A 95 -1.57 5.28 15.30
C LYS A 95 -0.37 4.56 14.69
N ASP A 96 -0.42 4.30 13.39
CA ASP A 96 0.70 3.66 12.67
C ASP A 96 1.94 4.57 12.67
N GLY A 97 1.74 5.89 12.61
CA GLY A 97 2.77 6.91 12.77
C GLY A 97 3.49 6.80 14.10
N TYR A 98 2.75 6.72 15.21
CA TYR A 98 3.30 6.50 16.54
C TYR A 98 4.15 5.22 16.58
N MET A 99 3.61 4.09 16.15
CA MET A 99 4.35 2.80 16.18
C MET A 99 5.63 2.86 15.34
N THR A 100 5.60 3.55 14.20
CA THR A 100 6.78 3.75 13.34
C THR A 100 7.85 4.58 14.04
N GLN A 101 7.46 5.67 14.73
CA GLN A 101 8.39 6.56 15.42
C GLN A 101 8.99 5.91 16.66
N THR A 102 8.17 5.21 17.45
CA THR A 102 8.57 4.53 18.69
C THR A 102 9.47 3.31 18.45
N SER A 103 9.41 2.70 17.27
CA SER A 103 10.17 1.49 16.95
C SER A 103 11.54 1.78 16.31
N ASP A 104 12.55 0.97 16.61
CA ASP A 104 13.86 1.03 15.93
C ASP A 104 13.80 0.47 14.51
N TYR A 105 13.00 -0.60 14.33
CA TYR A 105 12.82 -1.32 13.08
C TYR A 105 11.36 -1.24 12.62
N SER A 106 11.15 -1.26 11.31
CA SER A 106 9.85 -1.47 10.68
C SER A 106 9.90 -2.75 9.85
N PHE A 107 8.98 -3.68 10.10
CA PHE A 107 8.83 -4.89 9.31
C PHE A 107 7.44 -4.94 8.70
N VAL A 108 7.35 -4.82 7.36
CA VAL A 108 6.08 -4.75 6.65
C VAL A 108 5.87 -5.99 5.79
N ILE A 109 4.75 -6.68 5.98
CA ILE A 109 4.36 -7.85 5.17
C ILE A 109 3.27 -7.41 4.19
N TRP A 110 3.62 -7.34 2.90
CA TRP A 110 2.86 -6.60 1.91
C TRP A 110 2.51 -7.43 0.67
N ASP A 111 1.26 -7.28 0.21
CA ASP A 111 0.72 -7.93 -0.98
C ASP A 111 0.88 -7.09 -2.27
N GLY A 112 1.58 -5.96 -2.20
CA GLY A 112 1.72 -5.02 -3.33
C GLY A 112 0.50 -4.12 -3.55
N LYS A 113 -0.61 -4.31 -2.82
CA LYS A 113 -1.91 -3.66 -3.08
C LYS A 113 -2.45 -2.87 -1.89
N SER A 114 -2.10 -3.27 -0.67
CA SER A 114 -2.57 -2.60 0.55
C SER A 114 -2.05 -1.17 0.62
N LYS A 115 -2.97 -0.19 0.52
CA LYS A 115 -2.65 1.24 0.67
C LYS A 115 -2.11 1.57 2.06
N GLY A 116 -2.55 0.88 3.11
CA GLY A 116 -2.07 1.08 4.48
C GLY A 116 -0.62 0.62 4.63
N SER A 117 -0.30 -0.58 4.13
CA SER A 117 1.06 -1.13 4.17
C SER A 117 2.02 -0.30 3.30
N PHE A 118 1.59 0.13 2.11
CA PHE A 118 2.34 1.08 1.29
C PHE A 118 2.66 2.38 2.04
N ALA A 119 1.67 2.96 2.73
CA ALA A 119 1.89 4.16 3.54
C ALA A 119 2.87 3.93 4.71
N ASN A 120 2.83 2.75 5.36
CA ASN A 120 3.77 2.39 6.41
C ASN A 120 5.21 2.26 5.88
N ILE A 121 5.39 1.65 4.69
CA ILE A 121 6.69 1.57 4.02
C ILE A 121 7.23 2.97 3.71
N GLN A 122 6.42 3.81 3.08
CA GLN A 122 6.83 5.19 2.76
C GLN A 122 7.19 5.98 4.02
N ARG A 123 6.42 5.82 5.10
CA ARG A 123 6.69 6.48 6.38
C ARG A 123 8.04 6.03 6.96
N ALA A 124 8.31 4.73 7.00
CA ALA A 124 9.58 4.20 7.48
C ALA A 124 10.78 4.74 6.68
N LEU A 125 10.67 4.78 5.34
CA LEU A 125 11.71 5.35 4.47
C LEU A 125 11.94 6.83 4.74
N LYS A 126 10.87 7.63 4.80
CA LYS A 126 10.95 9.09 5.04
C LYS A 126 11.50 9.42 6.42
N SER A 127 11.24 8.57 7.42
CA SER A 127 11.75 8.72 8.77
C SER A 127 13.13 8.09 8.99
N GLY A 128 13.79 7.58 7.94
CA GLY A 128 15.12 6.96 8.05
C GLY A 128 15.15 5.70 8.93
N LYS A 129 14.01 5.03 9.13
CA LYS A 129 13.91 3.84 9.97
C LYS A 129 14.49 2.62 9.26
N LYS A 130 15.08 1.69 10.03
CA LYS A 130 15.56 0.42 9.50
C LYS A 130 14.35 -0.41 9.05
N LEU A 131 14.22 -0.57 7.74
CA LEU A 131 13.05 -1.17 7.12
C LEU A 131 13.37 -2.56 6.56
N LYS A 132 12.46 -3.50 6.79
CA LYS A 132 12.39 -4.78 6.09
C LYS A 132 11.00 -4.93 5.49
N VAL A 133 10.90 -5.38 4.24
CA VAL A 133 9.62 -5.59 3.56
C VAL A 133 9.59 -6.99 2.99
N TYR A 134 8.62 -7.81 3.42
CA TYR A 134 8.31 -9.07 2.76
C TYR A 134 7.24 -8.83 1.70
N HIS A 135 7.53 -9.15 0.44
CA HIS A 135 6.58 -9.01 -0.66
C HIS A 135 5.98 -10.36 -1.03
N VAL A 136 4.68 -10.53 -0.86
CA VAL A 136 3.98 -11.81 -1.09
C VAL A 136 4.12 -12.27 -2.54
N GLY A 137 3.96 -11.36 -3.51
CA GLY A 137 4.06 -11.71 -4.93
C GLY A 137 5.45 -12.15 -5.37
N PHE A 138 6.51 -11.71 -4.68
CA PHE A 138 7.88 -12.14 -4.95
C PHE A 138 8.31 -13.32 -4.06
N ASN A 139 7.50 -13.62 -3.04
CA ASN A 139 7.76 -14.65 -2.05
C ASN A 139 9.14 -14.52 -1.38
N ARG A 140 9.58 -13.28 -1.15
CA ARG A 140 10.85 -12.95 -0.49
C ARG A 140 10.79 -11.58 0.16
N CYS A 141 11.79 -11.29 0.99
CA CYS A 141 12.07 -9.90 1.34
C CYS A 141 12.68 -9.13 0.18
N LEU A 142 12.34 -7.84 0.10
CA LEU A 142 12.99 -6.89 -0.79
C LEU A 142 14.41 -6.60 -0.30
N GLU A 143 15.34 -6.50 -1.24
CA GLU A 143 16.74 -6.16 -1.01
C GLU A 143 16.87 -4.66 -0.69
N LYS A 144 17.99 -4.27 -0.09
CA LYS A 144 18.21 -2.89 0.36
C LYS A 144 18.11 -1.88 -0.79
N GLU A 145 18.58 -2.26 -1.97
CA GLU A 145 18.59 -1.45 -3.19
C GLU A 145 17.17 -1.26 -3.75
N GLU A 146 16.24 -2.18 -3.44
CA GLU A 146 14.82 -2.11 -3.83
C GLU A 146 14.01 -1.23 -2.87
N LEU A 147 14.52 -0.94 -1.67
CA LEU A 147 13.85 -0.12 -0.65
C LEU A 147 13.98 1.39 -0.93
N THR A 148 13.58 1.83 -2.12
CA THR A 148 13.51 3.24 -2.51
C THR A 148 12.05 3.67 -2.67
N LEU A 149 11.75 4.96 -2.43
CA LEU A 149 10.39 5.48 -2.59
C LEU A 149 9.85 5.23 -4.01
N SER A 150 10.69 5.40 -5.04
CA SER A 150 10.30 5.18 -6.43
C SER A 150 10.01 3.71 -6.73
N HIS A 151 10.88 2.79 -6.31
CA HIS A 151 10.66 1.37 -6.56
C HIS A 151 9.41 0.84 -5.84
N ILE A 152 9.21 1.22 -4.57
CA ILE A 152 8.01 0.83 -3.81
C ILE A 152 6.74 1.43 -4.44
N GLU A 153 6.78 2.68 -4.92
CA GLU A 153 5.66 3.27 -5.65
C GLU A 153 5.37 2.51 -6.95
N ASN A 154 6.39 2.11 -7.70
CA ASN A 154 6.23 1.32 -8.93
C ASN A 154 5.57 -0.04 -8.64
N ILE A 155 5.99 -0.76 -7.59
CA ILE A 155 5.32 -2.00 -7.17
C ILE A 155 3.84 -1.73 -6.84
N TYR A 156 3.56 -0.70 -6.04
CA TYR A 156 2.19 -0.39 -5.66
C TYR A 156 1.32 -0.07 -6.88
N LYS A 157 1.81 0.79 -7.75
CA LYS A 157 1.06 1.30 -8.90
C LYS A 157 0.95 0.31 -10.04
N SER A 158 1.90 -0.60 -10.23
CA SER A 158 1.74 -1.73 -11.16
C SER A 158 0.57 -2.65 -10.75
N ASN A 159 0.29 -2.75 -9.44
CA ASN A 159 -0.77 -3.59 -8.91
C ASN A 159 -2.12 -2.89 -8.75
N THR A 160 -2.14 -1.58 -8.49
CA THR A 160 -3.39 -0.81 -8.26
C THR A 160 -3.76 0.16 -9.38
N GLY A 161 -2.84 0.38 -10.32
CA GLY A 161 -2.94 1.44 -11.31
C GLY A 161 -2.87 2.85 -10.71
N TYR A 162 -2.87 3.82 -11.62
CA TYR A 162 -2.97 5.25 -11.37
C TYR A 162 -4.41 5.72 -11.52
N THR A 163 -4.76 6.78 -10.83
CA THR A 163 -5.99 7.54 -11.09
C THR A 163 -5.82 8.43 -12.33
N ALA A 164 -6.93 8.89 -12.91
CA ALA A 164 -6.87 9.83 -14.02
C ALA A 164 -6.08 11.11 -13.66
N SER A 165 -6.30 11.65 -12.45
CA SER A 165 -5.56 12.83 -11.97
C SER A 165 -4.06 12.58 -11.84
N GLU A 166 -3.65 11.38 -11.42
CA GLU A 166 -2.23 11.01 -11.35
C GLU A 166 -1.60 10.86 -12.74
N ILE A 167 -2.33 10.30 -13.72
CA ILE A 167 -1.87 10.25 -15.11
C ILE A 167 -1.69 11.65 -15.68
N VAL A 168 -2.67 12.54 -15.50
CA VAL A 168 -2.57 13.93 -15.96
C VAL A 168 -1.37 14.63 -15.32
N ALA A 169 -1.14 14.43 -14.02
CA ALA A 169 0.04 14.98 -13.35
C ALA A 169 1.35 14.44 -13.95
N LYS A 170 1.40 13.15 -14.32
CA LYS A 170 2.56 12.55 -14.98
C LYS A 170 2.77 13.07 -16.39
N ILE A 171 1.70 13.24 -17.18
CA ILE A 171 1.78 13.86 -18.52
C ILE A 171 2.42 15.24 -18.40
N LYS A 172 1.95 16.09 -17.48
CA LYS A 172 2.50 17.43 -17.23
C LYS A 172 3.96 17.44 -16.80
N ALA A 173 4.39 16.41 -16.08
CA ALA A 173 5.77 16.27 -15.60
C ALA A 173 6.70 15.60 -16.63
N SER A 174 6.17 15.18 -17.78
CA SER A 174 6.89 14.45 -18.83
C SER A 174 7.01 15.29 -20.10
N ASN A 175 7.92 14.90 -21.00
CA ASN A 175 8.09 15.54 -22.31
C ASN A 175 7.10 14.99 -23.35
N ILE A 176 5.84 14.74 -22.95
CA ILE A 176 4.79 14.25 -23.85
C ILE A 176 4.00 15.47 -24.36
N TYR A 177 4.11 15.75 -25.66
CA TYR A 177 3.56 16.96 -26.27
C TYR A 177 2.10 16.75 -26.70
N THR A 178 1.18 17.01 -25.77
CA THR A 178 -0.26 16.79 -25.93
C THR A 178 -1.04 17.94 -25.30
N ASN A 179 -2.28 18.14 -25.76
CA ASN A 179 -3.19 19.14 -25.20
C ASN A 179 -3.85 18.70 -23.88
N ILE A 180 -3.50 17.52 -23.34
CA ILE A 180 -4.09 16.99 -22.10
C ILE A 180 -3.47 17.66 -20.87
N THR A 181 -4.24 18.54 -20.25
CA THR A 181 -3.91 19.25 -19.01
C THR A 181 -4.89 18.97 -17.87
N LYS A 182 -6.07 18.40 -18.17
CA LYS A 182 -7.11 18.08 -17.19
C LYS A 182 -7.65 16.67 -17.39
N VAL A 183 -8.35 16.17 -16.37
CA VAL A 183 -8.91 14.80 -16.37
C VAL A 183 -9.96 14.61 -17.47
N ASP A 184 -10.77 15.62 -17.76
CA ASP A 184 -11.81 15.49 -18.77
C ASP A 184 -11.21 15.44 -20.19
N GLU A 185 -10.18 16.25 -20.46
CA GLU A 185 -9.39 16.19 -21.70
C GLU A 185 -8.73 14.82 -21.90
N LEU A 186 -8.23 14.19 -20.82
CA LEU A 186 -7.69 12.83 -20.89
C LEU A 186 -8.77 11.82 -21.31
N LYS A 187 -9.98 11.92 -20.76
CA LYS A 187 -11.09 11.01 -21.11
C LYS A 187 -11.54 11.23 -22.55
N GLU A 188 -11.71 12.49 -22.96
CA GLU A 188 -12.05 12.87 -24.34
C GLU A 188 -11.01 12.35 -25.34
N TRP A 189 -9.73 12.39 -24.98
CA TRP A 189 -8.66 11.83 -25.79
C TRP A 189 -8.87 10.32 -26.03
N PHE A 190 -9.14 9.53 -24.99
CA PHE A 190 -9.40 8.09 -25.15
C PHE A 190 -10.65 7.79 -25.98
N VAL A 191 -11.70 8.61 -25.86
CA VAL A 191 -12.91 8.47 -26.69
C VAL A 191 -12.62 8.79 -28.15
N THR A 192 -11.90 9.89 -28.42
CA THR A 192 -11.54 10.33 -29.77
C THR A 192 -10.66 9.30 -30.49
N HIS A 193 -9.76 8.65 -29.75
CA HIS A 193 -8.90 7.58 -30.27
C HIS A 193 -9.58 6.21 -30.31
N LYS A 194 -10.89 6.13 -30.05
CA LYS A 194 -11.71 4.91 -30.05
C LYS A 194 -11.22 3.84 -29.06
N ILE A 195 -10.47 4.23 -28.03
CA ILE A 195 -10.02 3.37 -26.94
C ILE A 195 -11.16 3.17 -25.95
N PHE A 196 -11.91 4.24 -25.66
CA PHE A 196 -13.10 4.22 -24.81
C PHE A 196 -14.38 4.38 -25.64
N LYS A 197 -15.40 3.59 -25.32
CA LYS A 197 -16.78 3.79 -25.73
C LYS A 197 -17.62 4.12 -24.50
N GLN A 198 -18.24 5.29 -24.49
CA GLN A 198 -19.01 5.76 -23.35
C GLN A 198 -20.50 5.41 -23.52
N TYR A 199 -21.06 4.74 -22.53
CA TYR A 199 -22.48 4.37 -22.46
C TYR A 199 -23.04 4.87 -21.13
N GLN A 200 -23.91 5.89 -21.13
CA GLN A 200 -24.54 6.46 -19.92
C GLN A 200 -23.62 6.52 -18.68
N ASN A 201 -23.58 5.46 -17.87
CA ASN A 201 -22.78 5.36 -16.63
C ASN A 201 -21.59 4.39 -16.68
N LYS A 202 -21.23 3.86 -17.85
CA LYS A 202 -20.13 2.90 -18.04
C LYS A 202 -19.26 3.29 -19.21
N VAL A 203 -17.99 2.92 -19.10
CA VAL A 203 -17.00 3.00 -20.16
C VAL A 203 -16.61 1.58 -20.53
N GLU A 204 -16.79 1.26 -21.80
CA GLU A 204 -16.25 0.04 -22.40
C GLU A 204 -14.89 0.35 -23.01
N ILE A 205 -13.92 -0.52 -22.77
CA ILE A 205 -12.55 -0.39 -23.27
C ILE A 205 -12.40 -1.34 -24.45
N ASP A 206 -11.92 -0.82 -25.57
CA ASP A 206 -11.61 -1.62 -26.75
C ASP A 206 -10.66 -2.77 -26.42
N SER A 207 -10.91 -3.94 -26.99
CA SER A 207 -10.19 -5.18 -26.67
C SER A 207 -8.68 -5.07 -26.83
N ASN A 208 -8.21 -4.26 -27.79
CA ASN A 208 -6.79 -4.10 -28.07
C ASN A 208 -6.05 -3.32 -26.98
N TYR A 209 -6.77 -2.61 -26.11
CA TYR A 209 -6.20 -1.72 -25.11
C TYR A 209 -6.51 -2.14 -23.67
N LYS A 210 -7.20 -3.27 -23.46
CA LYS A 210 -7.61 -3.72 -22.12
C LYS A 210 -6.44 -3.83 -21.15
N ASP A 211 -5.26 -4.21 -21.63
CA ASP A 211 -4.08 -4.38 -20.80
C ASP A 211 -3.51 -3.08 -20.24
N TYR A 212 -3.90 -1.92 -20.78
CA TYR A 212 -3.49 -0.60 -20.29
C TYR A 212 -4.30 -0.13 -19.07
N PHE A 213 -5.39 -0.82 -18.72
CA PHE A 213 -6.32 -0.36 -17.70
C PHE A 213 -6.62 -1.44 -16.66
N ILE A 214 -7.08 -1.00 -15.49
CA ILE A 214 -7.67 -1.86 -14.47
C ILE A 214 -9.07 -1.34 -14.21
N VAL A 215 -10.07 -2.20 -14.45
CA VAL A 215 -11.48 -1.86 -14.28
C VAL A 215 -12.00 -2.49 -13.00
N GLU A 216 -12.42 -1.66 -12.06
CA GLU A 216 -13.01 -2.08 -10.79
C GLU A 216 -14.50 -1.74 -10.81
N ASN A 217 -15.35 -2.71 -10.42
CA ASN A 217 -16.79 -2.50 -10.30
C ASN A 217 -17.19 -2.67 -8.84
N TYR A 218 -17.79 -1.64 -8.24
CA TYR A 218 -18.26 -1.68 -6.86
C TYR A 218 -19.66 -1.08 -6.74
N ARG A 219 -20.62 -1.90 -6.28
CA ARG A 219 -22.04 -1.52 -6.11
C ARG A 219 -22.63 -0.79 -7.34
N GLY A 220 -22.30 -1.27 -8.53
CA GLY A 220 -22.77 -0.70 -9.80
C GLY A 220 -21.94 0.48 -10.33
N ASN A 221 -21.03 1.05 -9.54
CA ASN A 221 -20.11 2.09 -10.00
C ASN A 221 -18.85 1.47 -10.60
N GLN A 222 -18.48 1.92 -11.80
CA GLN A 222 -17.25 1.52 -12.47
C GLN A 222 -16.16 2.55 -12.19
N THR A 223 -14.98 2.09 -11.80
CA THR A 223 -13.77 2.89 -11.67
C THR A 223 -12.71 2.35 -12.63
N ILE A 224 -12.11 3.25 -13.40
CA ILE A 224 -10.98 2.91 -14.29
C ILE A 224 -9.70 3.44 -13.66
N LYS A 225 -8.72 2.56 -13.51
CA LYS A 225 -7.33 2.89 -13.22
C LYS A 225 -6.48 2.65 -14.46
N TYR A 226 -5.36 3.35 -14.52
CA TYR A 226 -4.47 3.38 -15.67
C TYR A 226 -3.16 2.69 -15.28
N LYS A 227 -2.67 1.76 -16.08
CA LYS A 227 -1.31 1.23 -15.91
C LYS A 227 -0.30 2.26 -16.41
N LYS A 228 0.98 2.08 -16.06
CA LYS A 228 2.05 3.03 -16.40
C LYS A 228 2.18 3.21 -17.93
N ASP A 229 2.03 2.11 -18.66
CA ASP A 229 2.22 1.97 -20.10
C ASP A 229 1.24 2.84 -20.91
N VAL A 230 0.17 3.34 -20.26
CA VAL A 230 -0.73 4.35 -20.86
C VAL A 230 0.03 5.60 -21.29
N LEU A 231 1.10 5.96 -20.59
CA LEU A 231 1.91 7.12 -20.97
C LEU A 231 2.65 6.90 -22.28
N GLU A 232 3.11 5.68 -22.56
CA GLU A 232 3.75 5.32 -23.83
C GLU A 232 2.73 5.40 -24.97
N LEU A 233 1.53 4.83 -24.76
CA LEU A 233 0.42 4.93 -25.71
C LEU A 233 0.07 6.39 -26.06
N ILE A 234 0.03 7.28 -25.08
CA ILE A 234 -0.23 8.71 -25.32
C ILE A 234 0.96 9.37 -26.03
N SER A 235 2.19 9.00 -25.67
CA SER A 235 3.42 9.54 -26.24
C SER A 235 3.58 9.22 -27.73
N GLU A 236 3.33 7.98 -28.14
CA GLU A 236 3.37 7.54 -29.54
C GLU A 236 2.36 8.27 -30.43
N ASN A 237 1.30 8.82 -29.83
CA ASN A 237 0.23 9.55 -30.50
C ASN A 237 0.33 11.08 -30.24
N SER A 238 1.43 11.54 -29.67
CA SER A 238 1.70 12.96 -29.41
C SER A 238 2.26 13.66 -30.66
N ILE A 239 2.39 15.00 -30.61
CA ILE A 239 2.85 15.81 -31.76
C ILE A 239 4.20 15.34 -32.32
N PHE A 240 5.08 14.84 -31.45
CA PHE A 240 6.41 14.32 -31.82
C PHE A 240 6.51 12.80 -31.63
N GLY A 241 5.38 12.10 -31.49
CA GLY A 241 5.34 10.65 -31.34
C GLY A 241 5.77 9.97 -32.64
N VAL A 242 6.63 8.95 -32.51
CA VAL A 242 6.98 8.05 -33.62
C VAL A 242 6.27 6.74 -33.35
N ARG A 243 5.44 6.28 -34.29
CA ARG A 243 4.95 4.88 -34.30
C ARG A 243 6.00 4.05 -35.03
N GLU A 244 6.60 3.08 -34.35
CA GLU A 244 7.37 2.02 -35.02
C GLU A 244 6.44 1.11 -35.84
#